data_AF-A0A2R6EWS5-F1
#
_entry.id   AF-A0A2R6EWS5-F1
#
_cell.length_a   1.000
_cell.length_b   1.000
_cell.length_c   1.000
_cell.angle_alpha   90.00
_cell.angle_beta   90.00
_cell.angle_gamma   90.00
#
_symmetry.space_group_name_H-M   'P 1'
#
loop_
_entity.id
_entity.type
_entity.pdbx_description
1 polymer ?
#
loop_
_entity_poly.entity_id
_entity_poly.type
_entity_poly.pdbx_seq_one_letter_code
_entity_poly.pdbx_strand_id
1 'polypeptide(L)'
;MATQDPETDASAPDAYEQLLERNRRLTNLGYARMYLNWDQQVMMPEGGAPGRAQQLSALSATSHELLVDDDVAAWLDALEDADL
;
A
#
# COMPACT_ATOMS: atom_id res chain seq x y z
N MET A 1 -6.08 -6.19 -40.01
CA MET A 1 -5.97 -6.77 -38.66
C MET A 1 -4.73 -6.15 -38.05
N ALA A 2 -4.90 -5.01 -37.38
CA ALA A 2 -3.81 -4.35 -36.67
C ALA A 2 -3.64 -5.12 -35.35
N THR A 3 -2.50 -5.78 -35.19
CA THR A 3 -2.07 -6.29 -33.89
C THR A 3 -1.71 -5.06 -33.06
N GLN A 4 -2.56 -4.72 -32.10
CA GLN A 4 -2.18 -3.83 -31.00
C GLN A 4 -1.22 -4.64 -30.13
N ASP A 5 0.04 -4.21 -30.08
CA ASP A 5 1.00 -4.69 -29.10
C ASP A 5 0.58 -4.17 -27.71
N PRO A 6 0.43 -5.03 -26.70
CA PRO A 6 0.12 -4.61 -25.34
C PRO A 6 1.43 -4.33 -24.60
N GLU A 7 2.24 -3.38 -25.07
CA GLU A 7 3.40 -2.90 -24.30
C GLU A 7 3.10 -1.49 -23.82
N THR A 8 2.39 -1.40 -22.70
CA THR A 8 2.65 -0.33 -21.74
C THR A 8 3.60 -0.93 -20.71
N ASP A 9 4.84 -1.17 -21.14
CA ASP A 9 5.94 -1.45 -20.23
C ASP A 9 6.30 -0.11 -19.59
N ALA A 10 6.06 0.03 -18.29
CA ALA A 10 6.36 1.26 -17.58
C ALA A 10 7.87 1.49 -17.65
N SER A 11 8.31 2.65 -18.14
CA SER A 11 9.72 3.02 -18.13
C SER A 11 10.23 3.00 -16.69
N ALA A 12 11.52 2.71 -16.45
CA ALA A 12 12.07 2.66 -15.08
C ALA A 12 11.72 3.90 -14.23
N PRO A 13 11.78 5.15 -14.74
CA PRO A 13 11.24 6.32 -14.04
C PRO A 13 9.76 6.20 -13.63
N ASP A 14 8.89 5.69 -14.50
CA ASP A 14 7.46 5.53 -14.23
C ASP A 14 7.24 4.45 -13.16
N ALA A 15 7.91 3.30 -13.27
CA ALA A 15 7.85 2.23 -12.27
C ALA A 15 8.30 2.71 -10.89
N TYR A 16 9.37 3.52 -10.84
CA TYR A 16 9.86 4.12 -9.60
C TYR A 16 8.84 5.10 -8.98
N GLU A 17 8.25 5.99 -9.79
CA GLU A 17 7.22 6.91 -9.30
C GLU A 17 6.00 6.18 -8.75
N GLN A 18 5.57 5.11 -9.43
CA GLN A 18 4.45 4.27 -9.01
C GLN A 18 4.74 3.53 -7.69
N LEU A 19 5.95 2.98 -7.55
CA LEU A 19 6.40 2.34 -6.32
C LEU A 19 6.47 3.34 -5.15
N LEU A 20 6.97 4.55 -5.40
CA LEU A 20 6.98 5.62 -4.41
C LEU A 20 5.56 6.01 -3.98
N GLU A 21 4.63 6.15 -4.92
CA GLU A 21 3.25 6.47 -4.59
C GLU A 21 2.57 5.35 -3.78
N ARG A 22 2.83 4.09 -4.14
CA ARG A 22 2.39 2.93 -3.35
C ARG A 22 2.94 2.99 -1.93
N ASN A 23 4.22 3.30 -1.77
CA ASN A 23 4.86 3.43 -0.47
C ASN A 23 4.27 4.58 0.37
N ARG A 24 4.00 5.74 -0.24
CA ARG A 24 3.33 6.87 0.45
C ARG A 24 1.95 6.47 0.96
N ARG A 25 1.17 5.76 0.14
CA ARG A 25 -0.14 5.24 0.55
C ARG A 25 -0.03 4.28 1.73
N LEU A 26 0.88 3.30 1.67
CA LEU A 26 1.12 2.35 2.77
C LEU A 26 1.54 3.07 4.06
N THR A 27 2.42 4.06 3.95
CA THR A 27 2.88 4.89 5.07
C THR A 27 1.72 5.63 5.73
N ASN A 28 0.84 6.26 4.94
CA ASN A 28 -0.35 6.95 5.44
C ASN A 28 -1.33 6.02 6.15
N LEU A 29 -1.54 4.80 5.63
CA LEU A 29 -2.33 3.77 6.32
C LEU A 29 -1.68 3.36 7.65
N GLY A 30 -0.34 3.31 7.69
CA GLY A 30 0.44 3.12 8.92
C GLY A 30 0.19 4.21 9.95
N TYR A 31 0.16 5.48 9.54
CA TYR A 31 -0.17 6.60 10.43
C TYR A 31 -1.59 6.51 10.97
N ALA A 32 -2.58 6.17 10.14
CA ALA A 32 -3.94 5.96 10.62
C ALA A 32 -4.00 4.86 11.69
N ARG A 33 -3.28 3.74 11.46
CA ARG A 33 -3.15 2.65 12.45
C ARG A 33 -2.49 3.13 13.74
N MET A 34 -1.46 3.99 13.66
CA MET A 34 -0.80 4.57 14.84
C MET A 34 -1.79 5.40 15.67
N TYR A 35 -2.57 6.29 15.04
CA TYR A 35 -3.56 7.10 15.76
C TYR A 35 -4.64 6.25 16.44
N LEU A 36 -5.13 5.20 15.76
CA LEU A 36 -6.10 4.27 16.38
C LEU A 36 -5.51 3.49 17.55
N ASN A 37 -4.24 3.11 17.48
CA ASN A 37 -3.54 2.43 18.60
C ASN A 37 -3.28 3.35 19.78
N TRP A 38 -3.03 4.64 19.54
CA TRP A 38 -2.94 5.63 20.60
C TRP A 38 -4.31 5.85 21.23
N ASP A 39 -5.34 6.14 20.42
CA ASP A 39 -6.68 6.44 20.88
C ASP A 39 -7.27 5.33 21.78
N GLN A 40 -7.01 4.05 21.47
CA GLN A 40 -7.54 2.94 22.26
C GLN A 40 -6.97 2.88 23.68
N GLN A 41 -5.80 3.47 23.90
CA GLN A 41 -5.12 3.44 25.19
C GLN A 41 -5.51 4.62 26.08
N VAL A 42 -5.97 5.74 25.50
CA VAL A 42 -6.22 6.97 26.25
C VAL A 42 -7.64 7.51 26.18
N MET A 43 -8.36 7.35 25.07
CA MET A 43 -9.66 7.99 24.85
C MET A 43 -10.82 7.00 24.69
N MET A 44 -10.54 5.74 24.31
CA MET A 44 -11.59 4.79 23.97
C MET A 44 -12.48 4.43 25.18
N PRO A 45 -13.81 4.55 25.05
CA PRO A 45 -14.75 4.20 26.11
C PRO A 45 -14.87 2.67 26.28
N GLU A 46 -15.44 2.27 27.41
CA GLU A 46 -15.79 0.87 27.67
C GLU A 46 -16.72 0.32 26.56
N GLY A 47 -16.47 -0.92 26.14
CA GLY A 47 -17.21 -1.55 25.04
C GLY A 47 -16.74 -1.16 23.63
N GLY A 48 -15.76 -0.25 23.48
CA GLY A 48 -15.22 0.16 22.17
C GLY A 48 -14.32 -0.87 21.47
N ALA A 49 -13.82 -1.87 22.20
CA ALA A 49 -12.82 -2.82 21.72
C ALA A 49 -13.22 -3.60 20.44
N PRO A 50 -14.46 -4.12 20.28
CA PRO A 50 -14.84 -4.84 19.06
C PRO A 50 -14.79 -3.97 17.80
N GLY A 51 -15.24 -2.72 17.89
CA GLY A 51 -15.18 -1.77 16.77
C GLY A 51 -13.74 -1.40 16.42
N ARG A 52 -12.90 -1.17 17.44
CA ARG A 52 -11.47 -0.90 17.25
C ARG A 52 -10.74 -2.06 16.58
N ALA A 53 -11.03 -3.29 16.99
CA ALA A 53 -10.44 -4.48 16.39
C ALA A 53 -10.77 -4.59 14.90
N GLN A 54 -12.03 -4.32 14.50
CA GLN A 54 -12.44 -4.32 13.09
C GLN A 54 -11.75 -3.22 12.27
N GLN A 55 -11.58 -2.02 12.83
CA GLN A 55 -10.86 -0.93 12.15
C GLN A 55 -9.40 -1.30 11.92
N LEU A 56 -8.72 -1.82 12.94
CA LEU A 56 -7.31 -2.21 12.85
C LEU A 56 -7.11 -3.39 11.90
N SER A 57 -8.00 -4.39 11.90
CA SER A 57 -7.91 -5.53 10.99
C SER A 57 -8.14 -5.12 9.54
N ALA A 58 -9.10 -4.25 9.26
CA ALA A 58 -9.34 -3.73 7.91
C ALA A 58 -8.13 -2.96 7.37
N LEU A 59 -7.51 -2.10 8.20
CA LEU A 59 -6.27 -1.42 7.83
C LEU A 59 -5.11 -2.39 7.62
N SER A 60 -5.03 -3.46 8.41
CA SER A 60 -4.00 -4.49 8.25
C SER A 60 -4.16 -5.24 6.92
N ALA A 61 -5.37 -5.71 6.62
CA ALA A 61 -5.68 -6.43 5.39
C ALA A 61 -5.39 -5.55 4.16
N THR A 62 -5.91 -4.32 4.14
CA THR A 62 -5.69 -3.39 3.03
C THR A 62 -4.20 -3.06 2.83
N SER A 63 -3.45 -2.82 3.91
CA SER A 63 -2.00 -2.60 3.80
C SER A 63 -1.28 -3.83 3.26
N HIS A 64 -1.69 -5.03 3.66
CA HIS A 64 -1.08 -6.26 3.18
C HIS A 64 -1.35 -6.47 1.69
N GLU A 65 -2.62 -6.37 1.27
CA GLU A 65 -3.04 -6.48 -0.13
C GLU A 65 -2.24 -5.51 -1.02
N LEU A 66 -2.16 -4.24 -0.65
CA LEU A 66 -1.39 -3.24 -1.40
C LEU A 66 0.12 -3.50 -1.43
N LEU A 67 0.67 -4.20 -0.44
CA LEU A 67 2.10 -4.49 -0.37
C LEU A 67 2.48 -5.67 -1.26
N VAL A 68 1.60 -6.67 -1.38
CA VAL A 68 1.87 -7.94 -2.11
C VAL A 68 1.19 -8.02 -3.48
N ASP A 69 0.57 -6.93 -3.91
CA ASP A 69 -0.07 -6.77 -5.21
C ASP A 69 0.92 -6.98 -6.36
N ASP A 70 0.47 -7.62 -7.45
CA ASP A 70 1.33 -8.03 -8.57
C ASP A 70 2.05 -6.85 -9.24
N ASP A 71 1.44 -5.65 -9.24
CA ASP A 71 2.06 -4.43 -9.75
C ASP A 71 3.37 -4.10 -9.01
N VAL A 72 3.46 -4.37 -7.71
CA VAL A 72 4.67 -4.12 -6.92
C VAL A 72 5.81 -5.02 -7.39
N ALA A 73 5.53 -6.28 -7.69
CA ALA A 73 6.53 -7.19 -8.25
C ALA A 73 6.98 -6.70 -9.63
N ALA A 74 6.04 -6.36 -10.51
CA ALA A 74 6.34 -5.86 -11.86
C ALA A 74 7.21 -4.59 -11.83
N TRP A 75 6.91 -3.62 -10.95
CA TRP A 75 7.74 -2.42 -10.81
C TRP A 75 9.12 -2.73 -10.25
N LEU A 76 9.24 -3.64 -9.29
CA LEU A 76 10.54 -4.03 -8.74
C LEU A 76 11.40 -4.73 -9.81
N ASP A 77 10.82 -5.62 -10.61
CA ASP A 77 11.51 -6.30 -11.71
C ASP A 77 11.99 -5.29 -12.77
N ALA A 78 11.15 -4.31 -13.13
CA ALA A 78 11.53 -3.24 -14.05
C ALA A 78 12.67 -2.33 -13.53
N LEU A 79 12.86 -2.28 -12.21
CA LEU A 79 13.87 -1.45 -11.56
C LEU A 79 15.17 -2.20 -11.22
N GLU A 80 15.21 -3.53 -11.31
CA GLU A 80 16.34 -4.35 -10.85
C GLU A 80 17.69 -3.94 -11.48
N ASP A 81 17.66 -3.65 -12.78
CA ASP A 81 18.83 -3.25 -13.58
C ASP A 81 18.80 -1.77 -14.02
N ALA A 82 17.88 -0.98 -13.48
CA ALA A 82 17.75 0.43 -13.84
C ALA A 82 18.85 1.29 -13.17
N ASP A 83 19.41 2.24 -13.93
CA ASP A 83 20.31 3.28 -13.39
C ASP A 83 19.45 4.45 -12.88
N LEU A 84 19.32 4.56 -11.54
CA LEU A 84 18.38 5.44 -10.81
C LEU A 84 19.05 6.65 -10.14
#